data_AF-A0A0L9U3C5-F1
#
_entry.id   AF-A0A0L9U3C5-F1
#
_cell.length_a   1.000
_cell.length_b   1.000
_cell.length_c   1.000
_cell.angle_alpha   90.00
_cell.angle_beta   90.00
_cell.angle_gamma   90.00
#
_symmetry.space_group_name_H-M   'P 1'
#
loop_
_entity.id
_entity.type
_entity.pdbx_description
1 polymer ?
#
loop_
_entity_poly.entity_id
_entity_poly.type
_entity_poly.pdbx_seq_one_letter_code
_entity_poly.pdbx_strand_id
1 'polypeptide(L)'
;MRNLEEDENGVDEEEFQKKEKRKGKHDKPKPWDDDPNIDHWKVEKFDPSWNEGGMLEVSSFSTLFPQYREKYLQEAWPTVKSALKQYGIACELNLVEGSMTVSTTRKTRDPYIIIKARDLIRLLSRSVSAPQAIKILDDEMQCDIIKISGLVRNKERFVKRRQHLVGPNSATLKALEILTGCYILVQGNTVAAMGSFKGLKQIRRIVEECMLNKMHPVYNIKVLMMKKELEKNPELAQENWDRFLPKFKKKNVKQKKFNSKEKKEYTPFPPPQQPSKIDIQLETGEYFLSNKRKSAKIWQEKREKQAEKTAENKRKREEAFIPPKEPVNLVDKSEDANNNVADITKSLKKKTEKLGKRKSEENLNAETYIMGSSEHASGKKSKKQRSSA
;
A
#
# COMPACT_ATOMS: atom_id res chain seq x y z
N MET A 1 8.33 13.84 43.11
CA MET A 1 9.35 13.98 42.05
C MET A 1 8.61 13.99 40.72
N ARG A 2 8.99 14.92 39.86
CA ARG A 2 8.12 15.66 38.92
C ARG A 2 7.81 14.84 37.67
N ASN A 3 6.54 14.84 37.27
CA ASN A 3 6.00 14.29 36.04
C ASN A 3 6.57 15.03 34.81
N LEU A 4 6.86 14.29 33.74
CA LEU A 4 7.14 14.81 32.41
C LEU A 4 5.82 14.83 31.64
N GLU A 5 5.17 16.00 31.64
CA GLU A 5 4.13 16.34 30.67
C GLU A 5 4.83 16.91 29.42
N GLU A 6 4.50 16.35 28.26
CA GLU A 6 4.90 16.84 26.95
C GLU A 6 4.06 18.08 26.63
N ASP A 7 4.66 19.27 26.72
CA ASP A 7 4.05 20.52 26.31
C ASP A 7 3.88 20.58 24.78
N GLU A 8 2.63 20.58 24.34
CA GLU A 8 2.19 21.12 23.06
C GLU A 8 2.43 22.64 23.05
N ASN A 9 3.48 23.10 22.36
CA ASN A 9 3.63 24.49 21.93
C ASN A 9 3.76 24.44 20.39
N GLY A 10 2.76 24.90 19.64
CA GLY A 10 2.62 26.34 19.36
C GLY A 10 3.50 26.66 18.16
N VAL A 11 3.03 26.35 16.94
CA VAL A 11 3.71 26.79 15.72
C VAL A 11 3.35 28.27 15.56
N ASP A 12 4.17 29.12 16.15
CA ASP A 12 4.13 30.56 15.90
C ASP A 12 4.35 30.79 14.40
N GLU A 13 3.35 31.39 13.76
CA GLU A 13 3.48 31.98 12.44
C GLU A 13 4.45 33.16 12.58
N GLU A 14 5.75 32.88 12.44
CA GLU A 14 6.74 33.94 12.19
C GLU A 14 6.37 34.60 10.86
N GLU A 15 5.67 35.73 10.95
CA GLU A 15 5.64 36.73 9.89
C GLU A 15 7.08 36.98 9.45
N PHE A 16 7.41 36.53 8.24
CA PHE A 16 8.66 36.88 7.56
C PHE A 16 8.63 38.39 7.32
N GLN A 17 8.96 39.19 8.34
CA GLN A 17 9.31 40.59 8.16
C GLN A 17 10.53 40.59 7.25
N LYS A 18 10.35 41.06 6.01
CA LYS A 18 11.43 41.24 5.04
C LYS A 18 12.52 42.05 5.72
N LYS A 19 13.63 41.39 6.11
CA LYS A 19 14.83 42.08 6.59
C LYS A 19 15.20 43.15 5.56
N GLU A 20 15.20 44.42 5.96
CA GLU A 20 15.66 45.51 5.12
C GLU A 20 17.09 45.23 4.69
N LYS A 21 17.27 44.83 3.43
CA LYS A 21 18.61 44.66 2.86
C LYS A 21 19.24 46.06 2.80
N ARG A 22 20.37 46.25 3.48
CA ARG A 22 21.22 47.45 3.30
C ARG A 22 21.64 47.49 1.83
N LYS A 23 20.97 48.32 1.02
CA LYS A 23 21.29 48.52 -0.39
C LYS A 23 22.71 49.09 -0.47
N GLY A 24 23.63 48.37 -1.11
CA GLY A 24 24.96 48.89 -1.39
C GLY A 24 24.90 50.09 -2.33
N LYS A 25 25.97 50.88 -2.45
CA LYS A 25 26.03 52.02 -3.40
C LYS A 25 25.74 51.65 -4.86
N HIS A 26 25.80 50.36 -5.19
CA HIS A 26 25.51 49.80 -6.52
C HIS A 26 24.13 49.13 -6.64
N ASP A 27 23.38 48.97 -5.54
CA ASP A 27 22.01 48.42 -5.52
C ASP A 27 20.98 49.55 -5.67
N LYS A 28 21.14 50.38 -6.70
CA LYS A 28 20.10 51.35 -7.07
C LYS A 28 18.88 50.58 -7.59
N PRO A 29 17.64 50.91 -7.16
CA PRO A 29 16.46 50.33 -7.76
C PRO A 29 16.50 50.65 -9.26
N LYS A 30 16.44 49.60 -10.07
CA LYS A 30 16.42 49.71 -11.52
C LYS A 30 15.03 50.22 -11.90
N PRO A 31 14.90 51.40 -12.54
CA PRO A 31 13.59 51.99 -12.81
C PRO A 31 12.65 51.09 -13.62
N TRP A 32 13.20 50.14 -14.35
CA TRP A 32 12.45 49.17 -15.16
C TRP A 32 12.01 47.91 -14.41
N ASP A 33 12.55 47.63 -13.21
CA ASP A 33 12.17 46.43 -12.41
C ASP A 33 10.87 46.66 -11.62
N ASP A 34 10.54 47.92 -11.28
CA ASP A 34 9.39 48.30 -10.43
C ASP A 34 8.23 48.91 -11.23
N ASP A 35 8.29 48.90 -12.57
CA ASP A 35 7.29 49.52 -13.43
C ASP A 35 5.99 48.66 -13.46
N PRO A 36 4.87 49.10 -12.86
CA PRO A 36 3.67 48.27 -12.69
C PRO A 36 2.99 47.87 -14.01
N ASN A 37 3.39 48.50 -15.11
CA ASN A 37 2.83 48.29 -16.44
C ASN A 37 3.57 47.21 -17.25
N ILE A 38 4.75 46.77 -16.79
CA ILE A 38 5.56 45.74 -17.48
C ILE A 38 5.28 44.39 -16.81
N ASP A 39 4.49 43.55 -17.47
CA ASP A 39 4.32 42.16 -17.08
C ASP A 39 5.56 41.35 -17.47
N HIS A 40 6.49 41.23 -16.52
CA HIS A 40 7.74 40.48 -16.66
C HIS A 40 7.54 38.98 -16.95
N TRP A 41 6.32 38.45 -16.79
CA TRP A 41 5.99 37.04 -17.00
C TRP A 41 5.28 36.79 -18.33
N LYS A 42 5.01 37.84 -19.10
CA LYS A 42 4.41 37.71 -20.43
C LYS A 42 5.45 37.12 -21.39
N VAL A 43 5.08 36.01 -22.03
CA VAL A 43 5.94 35.37 -23.03
C VAL A 43 5.75 36.09 -24.36
N GLU A 44 6.77 36.83 -24.79
CA GLU A 44 6.78 37.45 -26.11
C GLU A 44 7.15 36.42 -27.18
N LYS A 45 6.43 36.44 -28.30
CA LYS A 45 6.75 35.56 -29.43
C LYS A 45 8.04 36.03 -30.08
N PHE A 46 8.93 35.09 -30.36
CA PHE A 46 10.18 35.38 -31.04
C PHE A 46 9.92 35.95 -32.44
N ASP A 47 10.51 37.10 -32.74
CA ASP A 47 10.53 37.65 -34.09
C ASP A 47 11.81 37.19 -34.83
N PRO A 48 11.69 36.53 -35.99
CA PRO A 48 12.81 36.21 -36.87
C PRO A 48 13.72 37.39 -37.26
N SER A 49 13.31 38.65 -37.07
CA SER A 49 14.16 39.83 -37.26
C SER A 49 15.26 39.97 -36.21
N TRP A 50 15.08 39.41 -35.00
CA TRP A 50 16.04 39.56 -33.90
C TRP A 50 17.34 38.77 -34.10
N ASN A 51 17.34 37.80 -35.02
CA ASN A 51 18.52 37.02 -35.37
C ASN A 51 18.61 36.80 -36.89
N GLU A 52 19.00 37.85 -37.62
CA GLU A 52 19.12 37.81 -39.07
C GLU A 52 20.25 36.89 -39.55
N GLY A 53 21.33 36.80 -38.76
CA GLY A 53 22.53 35.99 -39.07
C GLY A 53 22.33 34.48 -38.89
N GLY A 54 21.26 34.06 -38.21
CA GLY A 54 20.95 32.66 -37.94
C GLY A 54 21.95 32.00 -36.99
N MET A 55 21.94 30.66 -36.95
CA MET A 55 22.85 29.88 -36.11
C MET A 55 24.18 29.58 -36.83
N LEU A 56 25.30 29.89 -36.17
CA LEU A 56 26.64 29.56 -36.66
C LEU A 56 27.00 28.09 -36.44
N GLU A 57 26.67 27.57 -35.26
CA GLU A 57 26.95 26.20 -34.86
C GLU A 57 25.72 25.30 -34.98
N VAL A 58 25.98 24.00 -35.15
CA VAL A 58 24.93 22.98 -35.26
C VAL A 58 24.72 22.34 -33.89
N SER A 59 23.54 22.54 -33.33
CA SER A 59 23.04 21.80 -32.18
C SER A 59 22.25 20.60 -32.67
N SER A 60 22.56 19.40 -32.17
CA SER A 60 21.87 18.16 -32.55
C SER A 60 21.41 17.40 -31.32
N PHE A 61 20.16 16.92 -31.35
CA PHE A 61 19.58 16.07 -30.31
C PHE A 61 19.02 14.81 -30.93
N SER A 62 19.28 13.68 -30.30
CA SER A 62 18.73 12.38 -30.71
C SER A 62 17.93 11.73 -29.58
N THR A 63 16.88 11.00 -29.92
CA THR A 63 16.09 10.21 -28.97
C THR A 63 15.73 8.87 -29.59
N LEU A 64 15.99 7.80 -28.85
CA LEU A 64 15.59 6.44 -29.21
C LEU A 64 14.09 6.23 -29.02
N PHE A 65 13.47 5.46 -29.90
CA PHE A 65 12.07 5.05 -29.77
C PHE A 65 11.92 3.51 -29.77
N PRO A 66 10.85 2.97 -29.14
CA PRO A 66 10.61 1.53 -29.14
C PRO A 66 10.18 0.99 -30.51
N GLN A 67 10.57 -0.25 -30.84
CA GLN A 67 10.25 -0.89 -32.13
C GLN A 67 8.77 -0.81 -32.51
N TYR A 68 7.85 -1.03 -31.57
CA TYR A 68 6.40 -1.01 -31.86
C TYR A 68 5.90 0.34 -32.37
N ARG A 69 6.67 1.43 -32.20
CA ARG A 69 6.29 2.78 -32.59
C ARG A 69 6.73 3.13 -34.01
N GLU A 70 7.61 2.33 -34.61
CA GLU A 70 8.22 2.55 -35.91
C GLU A 70 7.20 2.80 -37.03
N LYS A 71 6.23 1.88 -37.21
CA LYS A 71 5.21 1.98 -38.26
C LYS A 71 4.46 3.30 -38.23
N TYR A 72 4.03 3.73 -37.04
CA TYR A 72 3.35 5.00 -36.88
C TYR A 72 4.27 6.19 -37.17
N LEU A 73 5.52 6.15 -36.70
CA LEU A 73 6.46 7.24 -36.95
C LEU A 73 6.74 7.37 -38.43
N GLN A 74 6.90 6.28 -39.17
CA GLN A 74 7.08 6.29 -40.61
C GLN A 74 5.91 6.97 -41.34
N GLU A 75 4.66 6.65 -40.96
CA GLU A 75 3.45 7.25 -41.53
C GLU A 75 3.30 8.74 -41.17
N ALA A 76 3.62 9.12 -39.92
CA ALA A 76 3.44 10.48 -39.40
C ALA A 76 4.64 11.41 -39.65
N TRP A 77 5.81 10.87 -40.03
CA TRP A 77 7.06 11.63 -40.20
C TRP A 77 6.95 12.80 -41.18
N PRO A 78 6.26 12.68 -42.35
CA PRO A 78 6.13 13.79 -43.28
C PRO A 78 5.47 15.02 -42.64
N THR A 79 4.48 14.82 -41.77
CA THR A 79 3.80 15.91 -41.05
C THR A 79 4.75 16.60 -40.07
N VAL A 80 5.54 15.83 -39.32
CA VAL A 80 6.55 16.35 -38.38
C VAL A 80 7.62 17.13 -39.13
N LYS A 81 8.11 16.59 -40.25
CA LYS A 81 9.11 17.25 -41.11
C LYS A 81 8.59 18.57 -41.69
N SER A 82 7.32 18.62 -42.10
CA SER A 82 6.69 19.84 -42.59
C SER A 82 6.64 20.92 -41.50
N ALA A 83 6.24 20.55 -40.28
CA ALA A 83 6.16 21.47 -39.15
C ALA A 83 7.55 22.02 -38.76
N LEU A 84 8.56 21.16 -38.61
CA LEU A 84 9.93 21.58 -38.24
C LEU A 84 10.63 22.40 -39.33
N LYS A 85 10.29 22.17 -40.61
CA LYS A 85 10.84 22.94 -41.73
C LYS A 85 10.47 24.42 -41.67
N GLN A 86 9.30 24.78 -41.12
CA GLN A 86 8.88 26.18 -40.94
C GLN A 86 9.84 26.95 -40.03
N TYR A 87 10.43 26.28 -39.04
CA TYR A 87 11.40 26.84 -38.11
C TYR A 87 12.86 26.66 -38.55
N GLY A 88 13.09 26.12 -39.76
CA GLY A 88 14.43 25.87 -40.29
C GLY A 88 15.19 24.76 -39.56
N ILE A 89 14.51 23.82 -38.92
CA ILE A 89 15.12 22.69 -38.21
C ILE A 89 15.15 21.46 -39.14
N ALA A 90 16.29 20.79 -39.21
CA ALA A 90 16.41 19.52 -39.91
C ALA A 90 16.00 18.37 -38.99
N CYS A 91 15.32 17.36 -39.54
CA CYS A 91 14.92 16.17 -38.78
C CYS A 91 15.11 14.90 -39.60
N GLU A 92 15.67 13.88 -38.96
CA GLU A 92 15.99 12.58 -39.54
C GLU A 92 15.38 11.45 -38.71
N LEU A 93 14.86 10.44 -39.39
CA LEU A 93 14.30 9.23 -38.79
C LEU A 93 15.15 8.04 -39.23
N ASN A 94 15.87 7.44 -38.29
CA ASN A 94 16.67 6.25 -38.52
C ASN A 94 15.90 5.01 -38.03
N LEU A 95 15.44 4.19 -38.97
CA LEU A 95 14.69 2.96 -38.68
C LEU A 95 15.60 1.80 -38.24
N VAL A 96 16.87 1.81 -38.66
CA VAL A 96 17.84 0.74 -38.33
C VAL A 96 18.26 0.84 -36.86
N GLU A 97 18.60 2.05 -36.42
CA GLU A 97 18.95 2.32 -35.02
C GLU A 97 17.72 2.52 -34.12
N GLY A 98 16.56 2.80 -34.71
CA GLY A 98 15.35 3.18 -33.97
C GLY A 98 15.51 4.54 -33.28
N SER A 99 16.12 5.51 -33.96
CA SER A 99 16.43 6.85 -33.43
C SER A 99 15.78 7.97 -34.25
N MET A 100 15.37 9.03 -33.56
CA MET A 100 14.92 10.29 -34.17
C MET A 100 15.93 11.37 -33.82
N THR A 101 16.41 12.10 -34.82
CA THR A 101 17.40 13.16 -34.64
C THR A 101 16.86 14.48 -35.17
N VAL A 102 17.06 15.55 -34.41
CA VAL A 102 16.76 16.93 -34.82
C VAL A 102 18.04 17.77 -34.71
N SER A 103 18.29 18.60 -35.72
CA SER A 103 19.47 19.45 -35.78
C SER A 103 19.14 20.86 -36.26
N THR A 104 19.82 21.86 -35.71
CA THR A 104 19.74 23.24 -36.21
C THR A 104 20.43 23.35 -37.57
N THR A 105 19.97 24.29 -38.37
CA THR A 105 20.58 24.63 -39.66
C THR A 105 20.98 26.10 -39.68
N ARG A 106 21.73 26.52 -40.70
CA ARG A 106 22.04 27.94 -40.91
C ARG A 106 20.79 28.82 -41.12
N LYS A 107 19.63 28.21 -41.38
CA LYS A 107 18.34 28.90 -41.56
C LYS A 107 17.54 29.00 -40.26
N THR A 108 17.97 28.33 -39.19
CA THR A 108 17.35 28.46 -37.87
C THR A 108 17.65 29.84 -37.32
N ARG A 109 16.61 30.62 -37.01
CA ARG A 109 16.75 31.98 -36.45
C ARG A 109 16.48 32.01 -34.95
N ASP A 110 15.47 31.28 -34.49
CA ASP A 110 15.19 31.12 -33.07
C ASP A 110 16.24 30.20 -32.42
N PRO A 111 16.96 30.65 -31.38
CA PRO A 111 17.92 29.80 -30.67
C PRO A 111 17.25 28.76 -29.76
N TYR A 112 16.04 29.01 -29.24
CA TYR A 112 15.37 28.15 -28.26
C TYR A 112 14.50 27.05 -28.90
N ILE A 113 14.06 27.23 -30.15
CA ILE A 113 13.20 26.26 -30.85
C ILE A 113 13.80 24.84 -30.92
N ILE A 114 15.13 24.70 -30.92
CA ILE A 114 15.78 23.38 -30.92
C ILE A 114 15.46 22.58 -29.65
N ILE A 115 15.26 23.25 -28.52
CA ILE A 115 14.86 22.63 -27.25
C ILE A 115 13.41 22.14 -27.34
N LYS A 116 12.52 22.90 -27.99
CA LYS A 116 11.15 22.47 -28.28
C LYS A 116 11.11 21.30 -29.26
N ALA A 117 11.97 21.31 -30.29
CA ALA A 117 12.09 20.19 -31.24
C ALA A 117 12.63 18.91 -30.57
N ARG A 118 13.57 19.04 -29.62
CA ARG A 118 14.00 17.93 -28.77
C ARG A 118 12.83 17.37 -27.96
N ASP A 119 12.03 18.25 -27.38
CA ASP A 119 10.88 17.83 -26.57
C ASP A 119 9.78 17.17 -27.42
N LEU A 120 9.59 17.62 -28.67
CA LEU A 120 8.74 16.98 -29.67
C LEU A 120 9.14 15.52 -29.92
N ILE A 121 10.42 15.25 -30.23
CA ILE A 121 10.87 13.86 -30.48
C ILE A 121 10.80 13.00 -29.20
N ARG A 122 10.96 13.60 -28.01
CA ARG A 122 10.77 12.89 -26.74
C ARG A 122 9.31 12.56 -26.47
N LEU A 123 8.36 13.38 -26.89
CA LEU A 123 6.93 13.08 -26.80
C LEU A 123 6.52 11.99 -27.79
N LEU A 124 7.04 12.03 -29.01
CA LEU A 124 6.80 11.01 -30.04
C LEU A 124 7.30 9.63 -29.60
N SER A 125 8.47 9.55 -28.94
CA SER A 125 8.99 8.28 -28.39
C SER A 125 8.15 7.75 -27.23
N ARG A 126 7.42 8.61 -26.52
CA ARG A 126 6.41 8.26 -25.50
C ARG A 126 5.01 8.07 -26.07
N SER A 127 4.92 7.76 -27.36
CA SER A 127 3.70 7.43 -28.11
C SER A 127 2.59 8.49 -28.08
N VAL A 128 2.95 9.75 -27.89
CA VAL A 128 2.03 10.86 -28.16
C VAL A 128 1.78 10.94 -29.67
N SER A 129 0.54 11.29 -30.05
CA SER A 129 0.15 11.46 -31.45
C SER A 129 0.84 12.69 -32.06
N ALA A 130 1.31 12.61 -33.31
CA ALA A 130 2.05 13.69 -33.96
C ALA A 130 1.28 15.03 -34.02
N PRO A 131 -0.03 15.08 -34.39
CA PRO A 131 -0.78 16.34 -34.37
C PRO A 131 -0.87 16.99 -32.98
N GLN A 132 -0.89 16.16 -31.92
CA GLN A 132 -0.90 16.67 -30.56
C GLN A 132 0.50 17.10 -30.12
N ALA A 133 1.53 16.34 -30.50
CA ALA A 133 2.91 16.62 -30.15
C ALA A 133 3.42 17.91 -30.80
N ILE A 134 3.03 18.21 -32.06
CA ILE A 134 3.45 19.41 -32.81
C ILE A 134 3.09 20.72 -32.07
N LYS A 135 2.03 20.72 -31.26
CA LYS A 135 1.64 21.88 -30.43
C LYS A 135 2.72 22.29 -29.42
N ILE A 136 3.70 21.44 -29.13
CA ILE A 136 4.83 21.80 -28.26
C ILE A 136 5.74 22.89 -28.86
N LEU A 137 5.68 23.09 -30.17
CA LEU A 137 6.44 24.14 -30.86
C LEU A 137 5.92 25.53 -30.49
N ASP A 138 4.69 25.64 -29.99
CA ASP A 138 4.15 26.88 -29.45
C ASP A 138 4.81 27.21 -28.11
N ASP A 139 5.10 28.49 -27.86
CA ASP A 139 5.81 28.92 -26.66
C ASP A 139 5.03 28.68 -25.36
N GLU A 140 3.70 28.85 -25.41
CA GLU A 140 2.78 28.66 -24.29
C GLU A 140 2.65 27.20 -23.85
N MET A 141 2.98 26.25 -24.72
CA MET A 141 2.88 24.82 -24.43
C MET A 141 4.23 24.26 -24.01
N GLN A 142 4.24 23.53 -22.90
CA GLN A 142 5.42 22.81 -22.44
C GLN A 142 5.09 21.34 -22.20
N CYS A 143 6.12 20.54 -22.01
CA CYS A 143 5.98 19.11 -21.77
C CYS A 143 6.65 18.70 -20.47
N ASP A 144 6.13 17.63 -19.88
CA ASP A 144 6.76 16.97 -18.75
C ASP A 144 6.64 15.45 -18.88
N ILE A 145 7.78 14.75 -18.74
CA ILE A 145 7.84 13.29 -18.78
C ILE A 145 8.13 12.80 -17.37
N ILE A 146 7.07 12.39 -16.67
CA ILE A 146 7.12 11.95 -15.28
C ILE A 146 7.46 10.46 -15.24
N LYS A 147 8.61 10.13 -14.65
CA LYS A 147 9.02 8.75 -14.42
C LYS A 147 8.28 8.19 -13.21
N ILE A 148 7.41 7.19 -13.44
CA ILE A 148 6.68 6.49 -12.38
C ILE A 148 7.33 5.16 -11.99
N SER A 149 8.33 4.71 -12.75
CA SER A 149 9.16 3.55 -12.41
C SER A 149 9.95 3.78 -11.13
N GLY A 150 10.02 2.76 -10.26
CA GLY A 150 10.77 2.80 -9.01
C GLY A 150 9.98 3.37 -7.81
N LEU A 151 8.87 4.08 -8.03
CA LEU A 151 8.02 4.58 -6.94
C LEU A 151 7.30 3.44 -6.18
N VAL A 152 7.12 2.29 -6.83
CA VAL A 152 6.45 1.11 -6.27
C VAL A 152 7.31 -0.11 -6.49
N ARG A 153 7.63 -0.84 -5.40
CA ARG A 153 8.47 -2.06 -5.45
C ARG A 153 7.78 -3.24 -6.13
N ASN A 154 6.49 -3.46 -5.84
CA ASN A 154 5.75 -4.62 -6.33
C ASN A 154 5.08 -4.33 -7.68
N LYS A 155 5.33 -5.17 -8.69
CA LYS A 155 4.77 -5.02 -10.04
C LYS A 155 3.23 -4.99 -10.08
N GLU A 156 2.56 -5.88 -9.36
CA GLU A 156 1.09 -5.91 -9.30
C GLU A 156 0.51 -4.62 -8.72
N ARG A 157 1.14 -4.11 -7.65
CA ARG A 157 0.73 -2.87 -7.01
C ARG A 157 0.96 -1.67 -7.92
N PHE A 158 2.06 -1.69 -8.68
CA PHE A 158 2.35 -0.67 -9.69
C PHE A 158 1.27 -0.64 -10.77
N VAL A 159 0.91 -1.80 -11.33
CA VAL A 159 -0.14 -1.88 -12.35
C VAL A 159 -1.49 -1.40 -11.81
N LYS A 160 -1.88 -1.80 -10.60
CA LYS A 160 -3.12 -1.32 -9.95
C LYS A 160 -3.12 0.20 -9.73
N ARG A 161 -2.04 0.78 -9.20
CA ARG A 161 -1.94 2.23 -8.97
C ARG A 161 -1.90 3.04 -10.27
N ARG A 162 -1.20 2.52 -11.30
CA ARG A 162 -1.23 3.10 -12.64
C ARG A 162 -2.64 3.07 -13.23
N GLN A 163 -3.37 1.97 -13.04
CA GLN A 163 -4.77 1.87 -13.47
C GLN A 163 -5.67 2.85 -12.72
N HIS A 164 -5.42 3.11 -11.44
CA HIS A 164 -6.19 4.13 -10.68
C HIS A 164 -5.98 5.54 -11.24
N LEU A 165 -4.79 5.86 -11.74
CA LEU A 165 -4.50 7.15 -12.38
C LEU A 165 -5.29 7.32 -13.69
N VAL A 166 -5.44 6.25 -14.48
CA VAL A 166 -6.27 6.25 -15.69
C VAL A 166 -7.75 6.31 -15.33
N GLY A 167 -8.16 5.51 -14.36
CA GLY A 167 -9.55 5.34 -13.92
C GLY A 167 -10.35 4.39 -14.84
N PRO A 168 -11.61 4.09 -14.47
CA PRO A 168 -12.53 3.35 -15.33
C PRO A 168 -12.85 4.18 -16.58
N ASN A 169 -12.83 3.56 -17.76
CA ASN A 169 -13.08 4.22 -19.05
C ASN A 169 -12.26 5.51 -19.28
N SER A 170 -11.06 5.60 -18.71
CA SER A 170 -10.21 6.80 -18.73
C SER A 170 -10.86 8.07 -18.15
N ALA A 171 -11.92 7.94 -17.34
CA ALA A 171 -12.67 9.08 -16.81
C ALA A 171 -11.83 9.95 -15.85
N THR A 172 -11.00 9.33 -15.01
CA THR A 172 -10.11 10.04 -14.08
C THR A 172 -9.06 10.84 -14.84
N LEU A 173 -8.46 10.23 -15.87
CA LEU A 173 -7.50 10.92 -16.74
C LEU A 173 -8.17 12.09 -17.48
N LYS A 174 -9.34 11.87 -18.09
CA LYS A 174 -10.06 12.94 -18.81
C LYS A 174 -10.45 14.10 -17.90
N ALA A 175 -10.89 13.81 -16.67
CA ALA A 175 -11.17 14.84 -15.68
C ALA A 175 -9.93 15.67 -15.31
N LEU A 176 -8.77 15.01 -15.15
CA LEU A 176 -7.50 15.71 -14.91
C LEU A 176 -7.12 16.60 -16.10
N GLU A 177 -7.29 16.13 -17.34
CA GLU A 177 -7.03 16.93 -18.54
C GLU A 177 -7.88 18.20 -18.57
N ILE A 178 -9.18 18.08 -18.35
CA ILE A 178 -10.12 19.23 -18.37
C ILE A 178 -9.80 20.23 -17.27
N LEU A 179 -9.50 19.75 -16.05
CA LEU A 179 -9.22 20.63 -14.92
C LEU A 179 -7.90 21.37 -15.08
N THR A 180 -6.86 20.68 -15.55
CA THR A 180 -5.51 21.26 -15.64
C THR A 180 -5.24 21.94 -16.99
N GLY A 181 -6.12 21.77 -17.98
CA GLY A 181 -5.90 22.26 -19.34
C GLY A 181 -4.73 21.57 -20.05
N CYS A 182 -4.31 20.41 -19.56
CA CYS A 182 -3.18 19.66 -20.09
C CYS A 182 -3.66 18.40 -20.81
N TYR A 183 -2.86 17.93 -21.76
CA TYR A 183 -2.97 16.61 -22.34
C TYR A 183 -2.14 15.62 -21.55
N ILE A 184 -2.69 14.45 -21.22
CA ILE A 184 -2.00 13.46 -20.37
C ILE A 184 -2.04 12.09 -21.06
N LEU A 185 -0.88 11.45 -21.18
CA LEU A 185 -0.77 10.10 -21.71
C LEU A 185 0.00 9.22 -20.72
N VAL A 186 -0.68 8.18 -20.23
CA VAL A 186 -0.10 7.19 -19.32
C VAL A 186 0.35 5.99 -20.13
N GLN A 187 1.66 5.78 -20.26
CA GLN A 187 2.21 4.64 -20.99
C GLN A 187 3.36 3.96 -20.25
N GLY A 188 3.20 2.64 -20.04
CA GLY A 188 4.25 1.81 -19.46
C GLY A 188 4.68 2.32 -18.09
N ASN A 189 5.89 2.87 -18.04
CA ASN A 189 6.63 3.29 -16.86
C ASN A 189 6.75 4.81 -16.71
N THR A 190 6.08 5.55 -17.59
CA THR A 190 6.13 7.01 -17.66
C THR A 190 4.75 7.60 -17.87
N VAL A 191 4.54 8.81 -17.41
CA VAL A 191 3.37 9.63 -17.74
C VAL A 191 3.87 10.84 -18.48
N ALA A 192 3.46 11.00 -19.74
CA ALA A 192 3.75 12.18 -20.53
C ALA A 192 2.60 13.19 -20.32
N ALA A 193 2.93 14.44 -20.06
CA ALA A 193 1.99 15.53 -19.95
C ALA A 193 2.41 16.70 -20.84
N MET A 194 1.44 17.41 -21.42
CA MET A 194 1.66 18.62 -22.21
C MET A 194 0.67 19.70 -21.79
N GLY A 195 1.12 20.93 -21.61
CA GLY A 195 0.26 22.05 -21.22
C GLY A 195 1.08 23.18 -20.58
N SER A 196 0.40 24.04 -19.82
CA SER A 196 1.05 25.18 -19.14
C SER A 196 1.86 24.74 -17.92
N PHE A 197 2.87 25.52 -17.53
CA PHE A 197 3.69 25.24 -16.35
C PHE A 197 2.88 25.04 -15.05
N LYS A 198 1.82 25.83 -14.82
CA LYS A 198 0.94 25.68 -13.64
C LYS A 198 0.24 24.32 -13.65
N GLY A 199 -0.29 23.91 -14.80
CA GLY A 199 -0.93 22.61 -14.97
C GLY A 199 0.04 21.44 -14.81
N LEU A 200 1.22 21.53 -15.44
CA LEU A 200 2.26 20.49 -15.35
C LEU A 200 2.73 20.26 -13.91
N LYS A 201 2.95 21.33 -13.13
CA LYS A 201 3.34 21.23 -11.71
C LYS A 201 2.25 20.53 -10.87
N GLN A 202 0.99 20.82 -11.14
CA GLN A 202 -0.13 20.15 -10.49
C GLN A 202 -0.19 18.66 -10.85
N ILE A 203 -0.07 18.32 -12.14
CA ILE A 203 -0.11 16.93 -12.62
C ILE A 203 1.04 16.13 -12.04
N ARG A 204 2.27 16.66 -12.05
CA ARG A 204 3.44 16.01 -11.46
C ARG A 204 3.18 15.62 -10.01
N ARG A 205 2.70 16.58 -9.20
CA ARG A 205 2.34 16.32 -7.80
C ARG A 205 1.29 15.22 -7.67
N ILE A 206 0.22 15.27 -8.48
CA ILE A 206 -0.88 14.30 -8.43
C ILE A 206 -0.42 12.90 -8.81
N VAL A 207 0.39 12.78 -9.86
CA VAL A 207 0.95 11.50 -10.34
C VAL A 207 1.86 10.89 -9.27
N GLU A 208 2.75 11.68 -8.67
CA GLU A 208 3.65 11.23 -7.60
C GLU A 208 2.88 10.82 -6.35
N GLU A 209 1.89 11.60 -5.90
CA GLU A 209 1.03 11.28 -4.75
C GLU A 209 0.22 10.00 -4.97
N CYS A 210 -0.31 9.79 -6.18
CA CYS A 210 -1.04 8.58 -6.58
C CYS A 210 -0.13 7.35 -6.54
N MET A 211 1.08 7.45 -7.11
CA MET A 211 2.03 6.35 -7.15
C MET A 211 2.59 5.99 -5.77
N LEU A 212 2.85 6.98 -4.92
CA LEU A 212 3.30 6.78 -3.54
C LEU A 212 2.16 6.38 -2.58
N ASN A 213 0.90 6.42 -3.04
CA ASN A 213 -0.30 6.15 -2.24
C ASN A 213 -0.39 7.06 -1.01
N LYS A 214 -0.06 8.35 -1.22
CA LYS A 214 -0.36 9.43 -0.28
C LYS A 214 -1.84 9.80 -0.37
N MET A 215 -2.35 9.98 -1.60
CA MET A 215 -3.74 10.29 -1.90
C MET A 215 -4.19 9.57 -3.17
N HIS A 216 -5.49 9.22 -3.24
CA HIS A 216 -6.10 8.67 -4.46
C HIS A 216 -6.41 9.81 -5.45
N PRO A 217 -6.24 9.62 -6.78
CA PRO A 217 -6.40 10.68 -7.77
C PRO A 217 -7.79 11.35 -7.74
N VAL A 218 -8.84 10.62 -7.35
CA VAL A 218 -10.19 11.17 -7.16
C VAL A 218 -10.24 12.27 -6.10
N TYR A 219 -9.48 12.15 -5.00
CA TYR A 219 -9.41 13.22 -3.99
C TYR A 219 -8.69 14.44 -4.54
N ASN A 220 -7.63 14.23 -5.32
CA ASN A 220 -6.91 15.32 -5.96
C ASN A 220 -7.78 16.05 -7.00
N ILE A 221 -8.61 15.32 -7.75
CA ILE A 221 -9.62 15.91 -8.63
C ILE A 221 -10.60 16.77 -7.83
N LYS A 222 -11.13 16.28 -6.70
CA LYS A 222 -12.05 17.05 -5.86
C LYS A 222 -11.39 18.33 -5.31
N VAL A 223 -10.14 18.23 -4.88
CA VAL A 223 -9.34 19.38 -4.44
C VAL A 223 -9.16 20.38 -5.58
N LEU A 224 -8.82 19.93 -6.80
CA LEU A 224 -8.68 20.80 -7.96
C LEU A 224 -9.99 21.47 -8.37
N MET A 225 -11.11 20.74 -8.33
CA MET A 225 -12.44 21.30 -8.61
C MET A 225 -12.77 22.43 -7.63
N MET A 226 -12.57 22.21 -6.33
CA MET A 226 -12.80 23.21 -5.30
C MET A 226 -11.88 24.43 -5.49
N LYS A 227 -10.59 24.21 -5.80
CA LYS A 227 -9.65 25.30 -6.09
C LYS A 227 -10.07 26.14 -7.29
N LYS A 228 -10.54 25.50 -8.37
CA LYS A 228 -11.06 26.21 -9.54
C LYS A 228 -12.31 27.02 -9.23
N GLU A 229 -13.18 26.54 -8.34
CA GLU A 229 -14.36 27.28 -7.94
C GLU A 229 -14.01 28.47 -7.04
N LEU A 230 -13.05 28.30 -6.13
CA LEU A 230 -12.54 29.38 -5.28
C LEU A 230 -11.78 30.44 -6.10
N GLU A 231 -11.05 30.04 -7.15
CA GLU A 231 -10.32 30.94 -8.05
C GLU A 231 -11.25 31.88 -8.84
N LYS A 232 -12.52 31.52 -9.03
CA LYS A 232 -13.51 32.41 -9.67
C LYS A 232 -13.96 33.56 -8.77
N ASN A 233 -13.83 33.43 -7.45
CA ASN A 233 -14.25 34.45 -6.50
C ASN A 233 -13.10 35.43 -6.25
N PRO A 234 -13.20 36.69 -6.70
CA PRO A 234 -12.11 37.65 -6.57
C PRO A 234 -11.79 38.02 -5.12
N GLU A 235 -12.78 37.97 -4.22
CA GLU A 235 -12.64 38.31 -2.79
C GLU A 235 -11.66 37.39 -2.05
N LEU A 236 -11.64 36.10 -2.41
CA LEU A 236 -10.84 35.08 -1.74
C LEU A 236 -9.47 34.87 -2.40
N ALA A 237 -9.13 35.62 -3.46
CA ALA A 237 -7.92 35.37 -4.25
C ALA A 237 -6.61 35.51 -3.45
N GLN A 238 -6.60 36.40 -2.45
CA GLN A 238 -5.43 36.70 -1.63
C GLN A 238 -5.37 35.86 -0.33
N GLU A 239 -6.44 35.16 0.01
CA GLU A 239 -6.55 34.39 1.26
C GLU A 239 -6.04 32.94 1.11
N ASN A 240 -5.61 32.33 2.22
CA ASN A 240 -5.23 30.92 2.22
C ASN A 240 -6.48 30.01 2.15
N TRP A 241 -6.56 29.18 1.11
CA TRP A 241 -7.69 28.28 0.86
C TRP A 241 -7.70 26.97 1.66
N ASP A 242 -6.68 26.68 2.46
CA ASP A 242 -6.54 25.39 3.17
C ASP A 242 -7.70 25.05 4.12
N ARG A 243 -8.46 26.05 4.58
CA ARG A 243 -9.68 25.86 5.38
C ARG A 243 -10.80 25.20 4.57
N PHE A 244 -10.93 25.54 3.29
CA PHE A 244 -11.98 25.04 2.41
C PHE A 244 -11.61 23.68 1.79
N LEU A 245 -10.32 23.34 1.73
CA LEU A 245 -9.87 22.11 1.09
C LEU A 245 -10.17 20.86 1.94
N PRO A 246 -10.70 19.78 1.33
CA PRO A 246 -10.91 18.52 2.04
C PRO A 246 -9.59 17.92 2.52
N LYS A 247 -9.40 17.83 3.84
CA LYS A 247 -8.22 17.21 4.45
C LYS A 247 -8.41 15.70 4.51
N PHE A 248 -7.71 14.95 3.65
CA PHE A 248 -7.70 13.50 3.71
C PHE A 248 -6.81 13.01 4.87
N LYS A 249 -7.43 12.49 5.94
CA LYS A 249 -6.70 11.81 7.03
C LYS A 249 -6.62 10.33 6.74
N LYS A 250 -5.40 9.80 6.57
CA LYS A 250 -5.19 8.35 6.42
C LYS A 250 -5.53 7.66 7.75
N LYS A 251 -6.70 7.01 7.81
CA LYS A 251 -7.07 6.15 8.94
C LYS A 251 -6.27 4.86 8.86
N ASN A 252 -5.09 4.82 9.50
CA ASN A 252 -4.40 3.56 9.79
C ASN A 252 -5.12 2.90 10.98
N VAL A 253 -6.27 2.26 10.72
CA VAL A 253 -6.96 1.48 11.75
C VAL A 253 -6.02 0.35 12.15
N LYS A 254 -5.50 0.41 13.38
CA LYS A 254 -4.62 -0.62 13.91
C LYS A 254 -5.42 -1.92 13.95
N GLN A 255 -5.08 -2.87 13.09
CA GLN A 255 -5.64 -4.21 13.18
C GLN A 255 -5.29 -4.80 14.55
N LYS A 256 -6.19 -5.61 15.10
CA LYS A 256 -6.00 -6.30 16.37
C LYS A 256 -4.66 -7.04 16.30
N LYS A 257 -3.71 -6.64 17.15
CA LYS A 257 -2.41 -7.33 17.24
C LYS A 257 -2.71 -8.75 17.70
N PHE A 258 -2.49 -9.73 16.84
CA PHE A 258 -2.38 -11.10 17.31
C PHE A 258 -1.09 -11.17 18.14
N ASN A 259 -1.12 -11.82 19.30
CA ASN A 259 0.09 -12.09 20.06
C ASN A 259 0.98 -12.94 19.15
N SER A 260 2.02 -12.32 18.58
CA SER A 260 2.94 -13.00 17.69
C SER A 260 3.73 -13.99 18.52
N LYS A 261 3.52 -15.29 18.27
CA LYS A 261 4.41 -16.33 18.78
C LYS A 261 5.85 -15.95 18.44
N GLU A 262 6.76 -16.03 19.40
CA GLU A 262 8.17 -15.73 19.19
C GLU A 262 8.68 -16.51 17.97
N LYS A 263 9.35 -15.81 17.04
CA LYS A 263 9.89 -16.43 15.83
C LYS A 263 11.04 -17.34 16.26
N LYS A 264 10.99 -18.61 15.87
CA LYS A 264 12.10 -19.54 16.08
C LYS A 264 13.37 -18.99 15.42
N GLU A 265 14.51 -19.15 16.08
CA GLU A 265 15.81 -18.76 15.54
C GLU A 265 16.07 -19.47 14.20
N TYR A 266 16.70 -18.75 13.27
CA TYR A 266 16.97 -19.29 11.93
C TYR A 266 18.09 -20.33 12.02
N THR A 267 17.72 -21.61 11.83
CA THR A 267 18.67 -22.70 11.68
C THR A 267 18.88 -22.97 10.19
N PRO A 268 20.11 -22.93 9.66
CA PRO A 268 20.37 -23.25 8.25
C PRO A 268 20.13 -24.73 7.93
N PHE A 269 20.12 -25.58 8.97
CA PHE A 269 19.80 -26.99 8.86
C PHE A 269 18.29 -27.22 8.96
N PRO A 270 17.69 -28.00 8.04
CA PRO A 270 16.30 -28.40 8.17
C PRO A 270 16.13 -29.34 9.38
N PRO A 271 14.97 -29.33 10.04
CA PRO A 271 14.69 -30.34 11.06
C PRO A 271 14.68 -31.75 10.44
N PRO A 272 15.01 -32.80 11.22
CA PRO A 272 14.94 -34.16 10.72
C PRO A 272 13.52 -34.48 10.24
N GLN A 273 13.42 -35.22 9.13
CA GLN A 273 12.13 -35.69 8.65
C GLN A 273 11.52 -36.64 9.69
N GLN A 274 10.20 -36.58 9.87
CA GLN A 274 9.53 -37.53 10.75
C GLN A 274 9.66 -38.94 10.15
N PRO A 275 10.16 -39.94 10.90
CA PRO A 275 10.34 -41.28 10.38
C PRO A 275 9.00 -41.87 9.95
N SER A 276 9.00 -42.68 8.89
CA SER A 276 7.78 -43.36 8.46
C SER A 276 7.36 -44.41 9.49
N LYS A 277 6.10 -44.85 9.45
CA LYS A 277 5.64 -45.97 10.29
C LYS A 277 6.50 -47.23 10.09
N ILE A 278 7.03 -47.41 8.87
CA ILE A 278 7.91 -48.52 8.52
C ILE A 278 9.27 -48.34 9.22
N ASP A 279 9.84 -47.13 9.18
CA ASP A 279 11.12 -46.83 9.84
C ASP A 279 11.02 -47.00 11.35
N ILE A 280 9.92 -46.56 11.97
CA ILE A 280 9.66 -46.79 13.40
C ILE A 280 9.55 -48.29 13.70
N GLN A 281 8.89 -49.06 12.83
CA GLN A 281 8.78 -50.52 13.00
C GLN A 281 10.12 -51.23 12.79
N LEU A 282 10.97 -50.74 11.88
CA LEU A 282 12.32 -51.25 11.65
C LEU A 282 13.23 -50.94 12.84
N GLU A 283 13.16 -49.73 13.39
CA GLU A 283 13.91 -49.28 14.57
C GLU A 283 13.50 -50.04 15.84
N THR A 284 12.19 -50.25 16.06
CA THR A 284 11.66 -51.02 17.21
C THR A 284 11.85 -52.53 17.07
N GLY A 285 12.29 -53.01 15.90
CA GLY A 285 12.43 -54.44 15.58
C GLY A 285 11.09 -55.18 15.45
N GLU A 286 9.96 -54.49 15.63
CA GLU A 286 8.63 -55.06 15.47
C GLU A 286 8.35 -55.43 14.02
N TYR A 287 8.97 -54.76 13.06
CA TYR A 287 8.82 -55.09 11.63
C TYR A 287 9.17 -56.56 11.35
N PHE A 288 10.21 -57.08 11.98
CA PHE A 288 10.72 -58.44 11.78
C PHE A 288 9.90 -59.52 12.53
N LEU A 289 9.05 -59.14 13.48
CA LEU A 289 8.23 -60.09 14.22
C LEU A 289 6.99 -60.51 13.42
N SER A 290 6.79 -61.83 13.29
CA SER A 290 5.55 -62.40 12.73
C SER A 290 4.32 -61.99 13.56
N ASN A 291 3.17 -61.81 12.91
CA ASN A 291 1.90 -61.43 13.54
C ASN A 291 1.52 -62.36 14.72
N LYS A 292 1.86 -63.65 14.65
CA LYS A 292 1.62 -64.62 15.73
C LYS A 292 2.47 -64.34 16.99
N ARG A 293 3.71 -63.88 16.81
CA ARG A 293 4.59 -63.49 17.93
C ARG A 293 4.15 -62.15 18.53
N LYS A 294 3.72 -61.20 17.69
CA LYS A 294 3.15 -59.92 18.13
C LYS A 294 1.92 -60.12 19.01
N SER A 295 0.97 -60.95 18.55
CA SER A 295 -0.25 -61.23 19.32
C SER A 295 0.03 -61.96 20.63
N ALA A 296 0.98 -62.90 20.65
CA ALA A 296 1.40 -63.59 21.86
C ALA A 296 2.00 -62.62 22.89
N LYS A 297 2.86 -61.69 22.44
CA LYS A 297 3.47 -60.67 23.31
C LYS A 297 2.42 -59.72 23.88
N ILE A 298 1.46 -59.27 23.07
CA ILE A 298 0.32 -58.44 23.51
C ILE A 298 -0.53 -59.18 24.55
N TRP A 299 -0.76 -60.49 24.36
CA TRP A 299 -1.55 -61.29 25.30
C TRP A 299 -0.83 -61.49 26.64
N GLN A 300 0.49 -61.72 26.61
CA GLN A 300 1.33 -61.78 27.81
C GLN A 300 1.27 -60.46 28.59
N GLU A 301 1.45 -59.32 27.92
CA GLU A 301 1.37 -57.99 28.54
C GLU A 301 -0.01 -57.72 29.14
N LYS A 302 -1.10 -58.13 28.48
CA LYS A 302 -2.46 -58.04 29.03
C LYS A 302 -2.63 -58.89 30.29
N ARG A 303 -2.06 -60.10 30.31
CA ARG A 303 -2.13 -61.02 31.46
C ARG A 303 -1.33 -60.48 32.65
N GLU A 304 -0.18 -59.90 32.39
CA GLU A 304 0.65 -59.21 33.40
C GLU A 304 -0.09 -58.02 33.99
N LYS A 305 -0.65 -57.13 33.17
CA LYS A 305 -1.47 -55.99 33.63
C LYS A 305 -2.70 -56.45 34.43
N GLN A 306 -3.31 -57.57 34.05
CA GLN A 306 -4.44 -58.13 34.78
C GLN A 306 -3.99 -58.68 36.14
N ALA A 307 -2.84 -59.36 36.22
CA ALA A 307 -2.25 -59.85 37.45
C ALA A 307 -1.83 -58.71 38.40
N GLU A 308 -1.30 -57.61 37.86
CA GLU A 308 -0.98 -56.40 38.62
C GLU A 308 -2.25 -55.79 39.23
N LYS A 309 -3.32 -55.63 38.43
CA LYS A 309 -4.59 -55.09 38.93
C LYS A 309 -5.27 -55.99 39.95
N THR A 310 -5.21 -57.31 39.78
CA THR A 310 -5.76 -58.23 40.79
C THR A 310 -4.93 -58.20 42.07
N ALA A 311 -3.60 -58.09 41.97
CA ALA A 311 -2.73 -57.91 43.13
C ALA A 311 -3.00 -56.57 43.84
N GLU A 312 -3.18 -55.47 43.10
CA GLU A 312 -3.53 -54.16 43.64
C GLU A 312 -4.90 -54.18 44.33
N ASN A 313 -5.90 -54.80 43.71
CA ASN A 313 -7.23 -54.96 44.30
C ASN A 313 -7.21 -55.86 45.54
N LYS A 314 -6.38 -56.90 45.54
CA LYS A 314 -6.19 -57.77 46.71
C LYS A 314 -5.54 -56.99 47.86
N ARG A 315 -4.50 -56.20 47.59
CA ARG A 315 -3.86 -55.31 48.57
C ARG A 315 -4.87 -54.32 49.15
N LYS A 316 -5.67 -53.64 48.31
CA LYS A 316 -6.74 -52.73 48.76
C LYS A 316 -7.79 -53.43 49.61
N ARG A 317 -8.12 -54.69 49.31
CA ARG A 317 -9.09 -55.47 50.09
C ARG A 317 -8.53 -55.93 51.43
N GLU A 318 -7.25 -56.33 51.48
CA GLU A 318 -6.54 -56.68 52.71
C GLU A 318 -6.37 -55.46 53.62
N GLU A 319 -6.04 -54.29 53.05
CA GLU A 319 -5.99 -53.01 53.77
C GLU A 319 -7.35 -52.64 54.39
N ALA A 320 -8.47 -52.91 53.70
CA ALA A 320 -9.81 -52.65 54.21
C ALA A 320 -10.26 -53.62 55.31
N PHE A 321 -9.63 -54.81 55.43
CA PHE A 321 -10.00 -55.84 56.42
C PHE A 321 -9.21 -55.74 57.73
N ILE A 322 -8.19 -54.89 57.78
CA ILE A 322 -7.47 -54.55 59.00
C ILE A 322 -8.28 -53.46 59.72
N PRO A 323 -8.84 -53.72 60.92
CA PRO A 323 -9.57 -52.72 61.66
C PRO A 323 -8.69 -51.48 61.88
N PRO A 324 -9.20 -50.27 61.63
CA PRO A 324 -8.46 -49.05 61.98
C PRO A 324 -8.17 -49.08 63.47
N LYS A 325 -6.91 -48.87 63.87
CA LYS A 325 -6.55 -48.82 65.29
C LYS A 325 -7.27 -47.65 65.95
N GLU A 326 -8.16 -47.94 66.90
CA GLU A 326 -8.88 -46.91 67.66
C GLU A 326 -7.96 -46.20 68.66
N PRO A 327 -8.04 -44.87 68.81
CA PRO A 327 -7.40 -44.14 69.89
C PRO A 327 -8.23 -44.29 71.18
N VAL A 328 -7.60 -44.72 72.27
CA VAL A 328 -8.24 -44.84 73.59
C VAL A 328 -8.40 -43.46 74.22
N ASN A 329 -9.63 -43.02 74.52
CA ASN A 329 -9.91 -41.78 75.25
C ASN A 329 -10.84 -42.03 76.45
N LEU A 330 -10.30 -41.80 77.66
CA LEU A 330 -11.02 -41.69 78.93
C LEU A 330 -11.52 -40.24 79.09
N VAL A 331 -12.81 -40.01 79.35
CA VAL A 331 -13.28 -38.71 79.87
C VAL A 331 -14.54 -38.86 80.73
N ASP A 332 -14.47 -38.35 81.97
CA ASP A 332 -15.58 -38.08 82.90
C ASP A 332 -16.23 -36.70 82.64
N LYS A 333 -17.47 -36.55 83.09
CA LYS A 333 -18.51 -35.57 82.70
C LYS A 333 -18.28 -34.07 83.01
N SER A 334 -19.02 -33.26 82.22
CA SER A 334 -19.67 -31.94 82.48
C SER A 334 -18.77 -30.79 82.93
N GLU A 335 -18.87 -29.54 82.46
CA GLU A 335 -19.95 -28.75 81.84
C GLU A 335 -19.27 -27.44 81.38
N ASP A 336 -19.57 -26.91 80.20
CA ASP A 336 -19.80 -25.46 80.05
C ASP A 336 -20.34 -25.12 78.67
N ALA A 337 -21.41 -24.34 78.69
CA ALA A 337 -22.21 -23.94 77.55
C ALA A 337 -21.61 -22.73 76.82
N ASN A 338 -22.05 -22.58 75.58
CA ASN A 338 -22.05 -21.35 74.77
C ASN A 338 -20.74 -20.95 74.07
N ASN A 339 -20.49 -21.62 72.95
CA ASN A 339 -20.26 -20.97 71.65
C ASN A 339 -20.28 -22.04 70.55
N ASN A 340 -20.91 -21.76 69.40
CA ASN A 340 -20.71 -22.38 68.06
C ASN A 340 -21.95 -22.78 67.25
N VAL A 341 -23.13 -22.22 67.51
CA VAL A 341 -24.22 -22.28 66.49
C VAL A 341 -23.88 -21.39 65.28
N ALA A 342 -23.14 -20.29 65.49
CA ALA A 342 -22.68 -19.38 64.42
C ALA A 342 -21.59 -19.98 63.52
N ASP A 343 -20.75 -20.87 64.03
CA ASP A 343 -19.67 -21.49 63.24
C ASP A 343 -20.14 -22.75 62.50
N ILE A 344 -21.14 -23.45 63.04
CA ILE A 344 -21.83 -24.54 62.34
C ILE A 344 -22.63 -24.00 61.15
N THR A 345 -23.31 -22.86 61.30
CA THR A 345 -24.04 -22.23 60.18
C THR A 345 -23.11 -21.68 59.10
N LYS A 346 -21.97 -21.08 59.45
CA LYS A 346 -20.95 -20.63 58.49
C LYS A 346 -20.28 -21.79 57.74
N SER A 347 -20.03 -22.93 58.40
CA SER A 347 -19.41 -24.09 57.77
C SER A 347 -20.37 -24.84 56.83
N LEU A 348 -21.66 -24.91 57.15
CA LEU A 348 -22.69 -25.41 56.22
C LEU A 348 -22.83 -24.51 54.99
N LYS A 349 -22.87 -23.18 55.17
CA LYS A 349 -22.97 -22.21 54.05
C LYS A 349 -21.76 -22.26 53.11
N LYS A 350 -20.55 -22.41 53.65
CA LYS A 350 -19.33 -22.65 52.85
C LYS A 350 -19.35 -24.00 52.11
N LYS A 351 -19.95 -25.04 52.71
CA LYS A 351 -20.09 -26.36 52.06
C LYS A 351 -21.10 -26.32 50.91
N THR A 352 -22.22 -25.61 51.06
CA THR A 352 -23.23 -25.45 50.01
C THR A 352 -22.73 -24.61 48.84
N GLU A 353 -21.95 -23.56 49.08
CA GLU A 353 -21.32 -22.77 48.02
C GLU A 353 -20.24 -23.55 47.24
N LYS A 354 -19.46 -24.41 47.92
CA LYS A 354 -18.49 -25.31 47.27
C LYS A 354 -19.17 -26.40 46.44
N LEU A 355 -20.33 -26.91 46.87
CA LEU A 355 -21.11 -27.88 46.10
C LEU A 355 -21.77 -27.25 44.87
N GLY A 356 -22.23 -26.00 44.99
CA GLY A 356 -22.77 -25.22 43.88
C GLY A 356 -21.72 -24.90 42.80
N LYS A 357 -20.49 -24.55 43.21
CA LYS A 357 -19.37 -24.29 42.28
C LYS A 357 -18.90 -25.54 41.52
N ARG A 358 -18.87 -26.71 42.16
CA ARG A 358 -18.56 -27.98 41.48
C ARG A 358 -19.62 -28.36 40.44
N LYS A 359 -20.91 -28.13 40.71
CA LYS A 359 -21.98 -28.34 39.73
C LYS A 359 -21.94 -27.38 38.53
N SER A 360 -21.41 -26.16 38.69
CA SER A 360 -21.21 -25.23 37.57
C SER A 360 -19.98 -25.55 36.71
N GLU A 361 -18.98 -26.23 37.25
CA GLU A 361 -17.77 -26.66 36.52
C GLU A 361 -17.96 -28.00 35.77
N GLU A 362 -18.97 -28.80 36.13
CA GLU A 362 -19.28 -30.10 35.50
C GLU A 362 -20.40 -30.06 34.43
N ASN A 363 -20.85 -28.88 33.98
CA ASN A 363 -21.71 -28.78 32.80
C ASN A 363 -20.90 -28.97 31.50
N LEU A 364 -20.42 -30.21 31.30
CA LEU A 364 -19.96 -30.70 30.01
C LEU A 364 -21.18 -30.90 29.11
N ASN A 365 -21.24 -30.12 28.04
CA ASN A 365 -22.32 -30.11 27.08
C ASN A 365 -22.29 -31.41 26.25
N ALA A 366 -23.14 -32.39 26.59
CA ALA A 366 -23.18 -33.72 25.98
C ALA A 366 -23.42 -33.71 24.46
N GLU A 367 -23.97 -32.63 23.91
CA GLU A 367 -24.21 -32.47 22.46
C GLU A 367 -22.92 -32.23 21.66
N THR A 368 -21.86 -31.71 22.27
CA THR A 368 -20.58 -31.44 21.58
C THR A 368 -19.73 -32.69 21.33
N TYR A 369 -20.04 -33.81 21.99
CA TYR A 369 -19.35 -35.09 21.83
C TYR A 369 -20.01 -36.01 20.78
N ILE A 370 -21.28 -35.76 20.43
CA ILE A 370 -22.05 -36.60 19.48
C ILE A 370 -21.86 -36.14 18.02
N MET A 371 -21.49 -34.87 17.76
CA MET A 371 -21.34 -34.32 16.40
C MET A 371 -19.91 -34.33 15.85
N GLY A 372 -19.12 -35.34 16.21
CA GLY A 372 -17.75 -35.52 15.72
C GLY A 372 -17.58 -36.71 14.77
N SER A 373 -18.37 -36.81 13.69
CA SER A 373 -18.08 -37.69 12.52
C SER A 373 -19.20 -37.63 11.46
N SER A 374 -19.11 -36.69 10.51
CA SER A 374 -19.29 -37.00 9.08
C SER A 374 -18.90 -35.79 8.22
N GLU A 375 -17.78 -35.93 7.53
CA GLU A 375 -17.33 -35.04 6.46
C GLU A 375 -18.02 -35.43 5.13
N HIS A 376 -18.27 -34.41 4.31
CA HIS A 376 -18.49 -34.45 2.84
C HIS A 376 -19.79 -35.04 2.26
N ALA A 377 -20.66 -34.16 1.73
CA ALA A 377 -21.27 -34.34 0.40
C ALA A 377 -21.88 -33.04 -0.19
N SER A 378 -21.23 -32.55 -1.25
CA SER A 378 -21.75 -31.90 -2.46
C SER A 378 -23.11 -31.15 -2.46
N GLY A 379 -23.06 -29.89 -2.89
CA GLY A 379 -24.24 -29.08 -3.15
C GLY A 379 -25.12 -29.53 -4.33
N LYS A 380 -26.39 -29.12 -4.27
CA LYS A 380 -27.29 -28.95 -5.42
C LYS A 380 -28.17 -27.73 -5.17
N LYS A 381 -28.07 -26.75 -6.08
CA LYS A 381 -29.01 -25.63 -6.25
C LYS A 381 -30.40 -26.18 -6.56
N SER A 382 -31.45 -25.70 -5.89
CA SER A 382 -32.83 -25.81 -6.37
C SER A 382 -33.47 -24.43 -6.52
N LYS A 383 -33.92 -24.17 -7.75
CA LYS A 383 -34.76 -23.07 -8.20
C LYS A 383 -36.05 -23.04 -7.38
N LYS A 384 -36.48 -21.85 -6.95
CA LYS A 384 -37.86 -21.60 -6.54
C LYS A 384 -38.57 -20.89 -7.70
N GLN A 385 -39.33 -21.67 -8.48
CA GLN A 385 -40.47 -21.15 -9.25
C GLN A 385 -41.55 -20.70 -8.26
N ARG A 386 -42.14 -19.54 -8.51
CA ARG A 386 -43.50 -19.18 -8.06
C ARG A 386 -44.26 -18.78 -9.31
N SER A 387 -45.27 -19.57 -9.63
CA SER A 387 -46.32 -19.30 -10.60
C SER A 387 -47.54 -18.75 -9.87
N SER A 388 -48.10 -17.68 -10.45
CA SER A 388 -49.53 -17.33 -10.58
C SER A 388 -50.47 -17.55 -9.39
N ALA A 389 -50.95 -16.43 -8.84
CA ALA A 389 -52.33 -15.99 -9.07
C ALA A 389 -52.28 -14.50 -9.44
#